data_AF-A0A8J6S5R9-F1
#
_entry.id   AF-A0A8J6S5R9-F1
#
_cell.length_a   1.000
_cell.length_b   1.000
_cell.length_c   1.000
_cell.angle_alpha   90.00
_cell.angle_beta   90.00
_cell.angle_gamma   90.00
#
_symmetry.space_group_name_H-M   'P 1'
#
loop_
_entity.id
_entity.type
_entity.pdbx_description
1 polymer ?
#
loop_
_entity_poly.entity_id
_entity_poly.type
_entity_poly.pdbx_seq_one_letter_code
_entity_poly.pdbx_strand_id
1 'polypeptide(L)'
;MSPLYPDEEDQDDFRLIPPHRRETTWTGKLRKFHSQFDSSIRAKFRDCLFREIEEDGVVTFQILCPNEAVQKRLIQKKQKIGNTVRWIWLQKIDRLAICVDNGGLQCQVFSLQKYLIE
;
A
#
# COMPACT_ATOMS: atom_id res chain seq x y z
N MET A 1 16.58 -51.16 24.23
CA MET A 1 15.13 -50.97 24.04
C MET A 1 14.76 -49.61 24.62
N SER A 2 14.18 -48.76 23.77
CA SER A 2 14.00 -47.32 23.95
C SER A 2 12.99 -46.92 25.04
N PRO A 3 13.09 -45.72 25.62
CA PRO A 3 11.93 -44.97 26.07
C PRO A 3 11.35 -44.12 24.92
N LEU A 4 10.03 -44.23 24.74
CA LEU A 4 9.20 -43.33 23.94
C LEU A 4 9.16 -41.94 24.59
N TYR A 5 9.53 -40.91 23.84
CA TYR A 5 9.03 -39.55 24.05
C TYR A 5 8.13 -39.19 22.86
N PRO A 6 6.95 -38.59 23.07
CA PRO A 6 6.12 -38.10 21.98
C PRO A 6 6.80 -36.92 21.27
N ASP A 7 6.81 -36.97 19.94
CA ASP A 7 7.23 -35.89 19.05
C ASP A 7 6.46 -34.60 19.37
N GLU A 8 7.18 -33.54 19.73
CA GLU A 8 6.61 -32.19 19.84
C GLU A 8 6.41 -31.58 18.45
N GLU A 9 5.24 -31.00 18.26
CA GLU A 9 4.67 -30.46 17.02
C GLU A 9 5.37 -29.19 16.49
N ASP A 10 5.03 -28.90 15.23
CA ASP A 10 4.96 -27.58 14.60
C ASP A 10 6.25 -26.95 14.06
N GLN A 11 6.45 -27.06 12.74
CA GLN A 11 7.26 -26.10 12.01
C GLN A 11 6.76 -25.89 10.57
N ASP A 12 5.81 -24.95 10.50
CA ASP A 12 5.62 -23.94 9.46
C ASP A 12 5.37 -24.46 8.02
N ASP A 13 4.09 -24.63 7.75
CA ASP A 13 3.42 -24.74 6.46
C ASP A 13 3.74 -23.53 5.55
N PHE A 14 4.95 -23.51 4.98
CA PHE A 14 5.37 -22.59 3.93
C PHE A 14 4.63 -22.94 2.62
N ARG A 15 3.30 -22.80 2.62
CA ARG A 15 2.48 -22.97 1.42
C ARG A 15 3.00 -22.04 0.34
N LEU A 16 3.53 -22.66 -0.69
CA LEU A 16 3.93 -22.05 -1.95
C LEU A 16 2.72 -21.30 -2.54
N ILE A 17 2.50 -20.04 -2.12
CA ILE A 17 1.44 -19.21 -2.69
C ILE A 17 1.76 -19.08 -4.18
N PRO A 18 0.85 -19.52 -5.08
CA PRO A 18 1.05 -19.40 -6.51
C PRO A 18 1.38 -17.95 -6.89
N PRO A 19 2.28 -17.70 -7.84
CA PRO A 19 2.71 -16.34 -8.18
C PRO A 19 1.55 -15.39 -8.50
N HIS A 20 0.48 -15.92 -9.11
CA HIS A 20 -0.73 -15.16 -9.41
C HIS A 20 -1.52 -14.72 -8.15
N ARG A 21 -1.53 -15.55 -7.09
CA ARG A 21 -2.13 -15.17 -5.79
C ARG A 21 -1.24 -14.22 -5.00
N ARG A 22 0.09 -14.24 -5.20
CA ARG A 22 0.98 -13.27 -4.55
C ARG A 22 0.66 -11.85 -4.99
N GLU A 23 0.35 -11.62 -6.26
CA GLU A 23 0.06 -10.28 -6.79
C GLU A 23 -1.25 -9.67 -6.27
N THR A 24 -2.19 -10.48 -5.80
CA THR A 24 -3.44 -10.00 -5.22
C THR A 24 -3.34 -9.69 -3.73
N THR A 25 -2.31 -10.21 -3.03
CA THR A 25 -2.01 -9.83 -1.64
C THR A 25 -1.61 -8.37 -1.54
N TRP A 26 -1.79 -7.77 -0.35
CA TRP A 26 -1.33 -6.41 -0.05
C TRP A 26 0.15 -6.19 -0.43
N THR A 27 1.03 -7.08 0.00
CA THR A 27 2.47 -7.03 -0.30
C THR A 27 2.76 -7.13 -1.79
N GLY A 28 2.03 -7.98 -2.52
CA GLY A 28 2.16 -8.09 -3.97
C GLY A 28 1.71 -6.82 -4.71
N LYS A 29 0.58 -6.26 -4.30
CA LYS A 29 0.08 -4.98 -4.83
C LYS A 29 1.07 -3.85 -4.56
N LEU A 30 1.63 -3.76 -3.35
CA LEU A 30 2.67 -2.77 -3.02
C LEU A 30 3.93 -2.97 -3.86
N ARG A 31 4.40 -4.21 -4.04
CA ARG A 31 5.57 -4.48 -4.91
C ARG A 31 5.30 -4.01 -6.34
N LYS A 32 4.11 -4.29 -6.87
CA LYS A 32 3.65 -3.83 -8.18
C LYS A 32 3.52 -2.30 -8.24
N PHE A 33 3.06 -1.68 -7.16
CA PHE A 33 2.97 -0.22 -7.05
C PHE A 33 4.35 0.41 -7.16
N HIS A 34 5.32 -0.03 -6.37
CA HIS A 34 6.68 0.47 -6.43
C HIS A 34 7.32 0.29 -7.82
N SER A 35 7.05 -0.81 -8.53
CA SER A 35 7.65 -1.07 -9.84
C SER A 35 7.19 -0.09 -10.94
N GLN A 36 6.08 0.63 -10.77
CA GLN A 36 5.59 1.63 -11.73
C GLN A 36 6.33 2.98 -11.69
N PHE A 37 7.24 3.15 -10.74
CA PHE A 37 7.96 4.40 -10.53
C PHE A 37 9.46 4.21 -10.77
N ASP A 38 10.12 5.27 -11.24
CA ASP A 38 11.58 5.31 -11.38
C ASP A 38 12.28 5.25 -10.01
N SER A 39 13.61 5.09 -10.03
CA SER A 39 14.44 5.00 -8.82
C SER A 39 14.29 6.22 -7.91
N SER A 40 14.09 7.41 -8.46
CA SER A 40 14.02 8.66 -7.69
C SER A 40 12.75 8.76 -6.84
N ILE A 41 11.61 8.31 -7.39
CA ILE A 41 10.34 8.29 -6.66
C ILE A 41 10.31 7.09 -5.72
N ARG A 42 10.81 5.92 -6.15
CA ARG A 42 10.91 4.73 -5.28
C ARG A 42 11.74 5.01 -4.03
N ALA A 43 12.82 5.79 -4.14
CA ALA A 43 13.61 6.21 -3.00
C ALA A 43 12.79 7.00 -1.97
N LYS A 44 11.86 7.86 -2.42
CA LYS A 44 10.96 8.61 -1.52
C LYS A 44 9.95 7.70 -0.83
N PHE A 45 9.44 6.71 -1.55
CA PHE A 45 8.50 5.74 -0.99
C PHE A 45 9.15 4.78 0.01
N ARG A 46 10.47 4.58 -0.04
CA ARG A 46 11.18 3.65 0.84
C ARG A 46 10.95 3.96 2.32
N ASP A 47 10.89 5.23 2.65
CA ASP A 47 10.74 5.71 4.03
C ASP A 47 9.28 6.05 4.36
N CYS A 48 8.34 5.77 3.46
CA CYS A 48 6.92 5.97 3.69
C CYS A 48 6.26 4.68 4.21
N LEU A 49 5.21 4.83 5.01
CA LEU A 49 4.33 3.73 5.39
C LEU A 49 3.05 3.77 4.54
N PHE A 50 2.52 2.59 4.23
CA PHE A 50 1.34 2.42 3.39
C PHE A 50 0.25 1.70 4.17
N ARG A 51 -0.98 2.18 4.06
CA ARG A 51 -2.15 1.53 4.66
C ARG A 51 -3.39 1.69 3.79
N GLU A 52 -4.28 0.73 3.90
CA GLU A 52 -5.64 0.79 3.36
C GLU A 52 -6.57 1.01 4.55
N ILE A 53 -7.42 2.04 4.47
CA ILE A 53 -8.40 2.38 5.51
C ILE A 53 -9.76 2.33 4.86
N GLU A 54 -10.71 1.66 5.50
CA GLU A 54 -12.11 1.67 5.12
C GLU A 54 -12.90 2.37 6.22
N GLU A 55 -13.49 3.52 5.89
CA GLU A 55 -14.31 4.33 6.79
C GLU A 55 -15.59 4.73 6.06
N ASP A 56 -16.75 4.46 6.66
CA ASP A 56 -18.07 4.79 6.09
C ASP A 56 -18.29 4.30 4.65
N GLY A 57 -17.73 3.12 4.32
CA GLY A 57 -17.82 2.53 2.97
C GLY A 57 -16.92 3.21 1.92
N VAL A 58 -16.04 4.11 2.34
CA VAL A 58 -15.04 4.75 1.49
C VAL A 58 -13.67 4.15 1.75
N VAL A 59 -13.06 3.56 0.73
CA VAL A 59 -11.72 2.96 0.83
C VAL A 59 -10.65 3.97 0.46
N THR A 60 -9.77 4.25 1.41
CA THR A 60 -8.67 5.21 1.26
C THR A 60 -7.32 4.50 1.26
N PHE A 61 -6.55 4.71 0.20
CA PHE A 61 -5.14 4.34 0.18
C PHE A 61 -4.32 5.49 0.77
N GLN A 62 -3.72 5.26 1.93
CA GLN A 62 -2.93 6.27 2.63
C GLN A 62 -1.43 5.98 2.55
N ILE A 63 -0.68 7.03 2.23
CA ILE A 63 0.78 7.09 2.25
C ILE A 63 1.20 8.04 3.37
N LEU A 64 1.82 7.51 4.42
CA LEU A 64 2.39 8.30 5.50
C LEU A 64 3.86 8.58 5.20
N CYS A 65 4.20 9.85 5.00
CA CYS A 65 5.52 10.33 4.67
C CYS A 65 6.33 10.60 5.94
N PRO A 66 7.66 10.44 5.90
CA PRO A 66 8.53 10.68 7.07
C PRO A 66 8.71 12.17 7.40
N ASN A 67 8.42 13.07 6.45
CA ASN A 67 8.50 14.53 6.64
C ASN A 67 7.74 15.28 5.53
N GLU A 68 7.54 16.58 5.73
CA GLU A 68 6.84 17.45 4.78
C GLU A 68 7.55 17.56 3.42
N ALA A 69 8.88 17.49 3.38
CA ALA A 69 9.61 17.62 2.13
C ALA A 69 9.30 16.45 1.19
N VAL A 70 9.18 15.23 1.72
CA VAL A 70 8.72 14.05 0.99
C VAL A 70 7.24 14.21 0.61
N GLN A 71 6.39 14.62 1.56
CA GLN A 71 4.96 14.81 1.33
C GLN A 71 4.68 15.77 0.17
N LYS A 72 5.26 16.98 0.21
CA LYS A 72 5.11 18.02 -0.84
C LYS A 72 5.51 17.50 -2.22
N ARG A 73 6.60 16.72 -2.30
CA ARG A 73 7.06 16.11 -3.55
C ARG A 73 6.11 15.02 -4.07
N LEU A 74 5.56 14.19 -3.18
CA LEU A 74 4.59 13.16 -3.57
C LEU A 74 3.25 13.77 -4.01
N ILE A 75 2.81 14.86 -3.36
CA ILE A 75 1.62 15.62 -3.76
C ILE A 75 1.76 16.14 -5.19
N GLN A 76 2.93 16.64 -5.59
CA GLN A 76 3.18 17.05 -6.99
C GLN A 76 3.03 15.90 -8.00
N LYS A 77 3.14 14.64 -7.54
CA LYS A 77 2.97 13.43 -8.35
C LYS A 77 1.63 12.73 -8.10
N LYS A 78 0.68 13.37 -7.40
CA LYS A 78 -0.61 12.77 -6.98
C LYS A 78 -1.40 12.13 -8.12
N GLN A 79 -1.37 12.70 -9.34
CA GLN A 79 -2.09 12.15 -10.48
C GLN A 79 -1.51 10.80 -10.92
N LYS A 80 -0.17 10.71 -11.05
CA LYS A 80 0.49 9.45 -11.40
C LYS A 80 0.27 8.40 -10.31
N ILE A 81 0.45 8.80 -9.04
CA ILE A 81 0.22 7.93 -7.88
C ILE A 81 -1.21 7.41 -7.86
N GLY A 82 -2.19 8.30 -7.97
CA GLY A 82 -3.61 7.96 -7.98
C GLY A 82 -3.98 7.02 -9.12
N ASN A 83 -3.49 7.29 -10.35
CA ASN A 83 -3.74 6.41 -11.50
C ASN A 83 -3.15 5.01 -11.30
N THR A 84 -1.93 4.93 -10.75
CA THR A 84 -1.29 3.65 -10.43
C THR A 84 -2.06 2.89 -9.36
N VAL A 85 -2.50 3.56 -8.29
CA VAL A 85 -3.35 2.94 -7.25
C VAL A 85 -4.63 2.40 -7.87
N ARG A 86 -5.37 3.21 -8.64
CA ARG A 86 -6.62 2.76 -9.29
C ARG A 86 -6.41 1.54 -10.17
N TRP A 87 -5.33 1.50 -10.95
CA TRP A 87 -5.04 0.39 -11.84
C TRP A 87 -4.70 -0.90 -11.08
N ILE A 88 -3.90 -0.81 -10.01
CA ILE A 88 -3.48 -1.99 -9.24
C ILE A 88 -4.62 -2.52 -8.34
N TRP A 89 -5.39 -1.62 -7.75
CA TRP A 89 -6.53 -1.97 -6.89
C TRP A 89 -7.84 -2.14 -7.67
N LEU A 90 -7.81 -2.09 -9.01
CA LEU A 90 -8.98 -2.31 -9.87
C LEU A 90 -10.18 -1.42 -9.48
N GLN A 91 -9.93 -0.12 -9.27
CA GLN A 91 -10.94 0.87 -8.86
C GLN A 91 -11.57 0.67 -7.46
N LYS A 92 -11.02 -0.24 -6.62
CA LYS A 92 -11.52 -0.44 -5.24
C LYS A 92 -11.10 0.64 -4.24
N ILE A 93 -10.29 1.62 -4.66
CA ILE A 93 -9.85 2.72 -3.81
C ILE A 93 -10.54 4.00 -4.28
N ASP A 94 -11.32 4.59 -3.39
CA ASP A 94 -12.07 5.82 -3.62
C ASP A 94 -11.22 7.07 -3.40
N ARG A 95 -10.24 7.01 -2.49
CA ARG A 95 -9.43 8.18 -2.10
C ARG A 95 -7.94 7.85 -1.96
N LEU A 96 -7.11 8.82 -2.31
CA LEU A 96 -5.68 8.82 -2.02
C LEU A 96 -5.41 9.84 -0.91
N ALA A 97 -4.81 9.41 0.20
CA ALA A 97 -4.36 10.31 1.25
C ALA A 97 -2.83 10.32 1.32
N ILE A 98 -2.21 11.50 1.27
CA ILE A 98 -0.76 11.68 1.46
C ILE A 98 -0.57 12.48 2.75
N CYS A 99 0.00 11.83 3.76
CA CYS A 99 0.05 12.36 5.12
C CYS A 99 1.47 12.54 5.64
N VAL A 100 1.62 13.31 6.69
CA VAL A 100 2.83 13.45 7.52
C VAL A 100 2.40 13.54 8.98
N ASP A 101 3.23 13.08 9.91
CA ASP A 101 3.02 13.28 11.34
C ASP A 101 4.04 14.30 11.88
N ASN A 102 3.56 15.50 12.21
CA ASN A 102 4.35 16.60 12.75
C ASN A 102 3.77 17.03 14.12
N GLY A 103 3.61 16.07 15.04
CA GLY A 103 2.89 16.31 16.30
C GLY A 103 1.37 16.22 16.13
N GLY A 104 0.93 15.46 15.13
CA GLY A 104 -0.44 15.35 14.67
C GLY A 104 -0.48 14.90 13.21
N LEU A 105 -1.40 13.99 12.91
CA LEU A 105 -1.56 13.45 11.56
C LEU A 105 -2.18 14.50 10.64
N GLN A 106 -1.39 14.98 9.68
CA GLN A 106 -1.82 15.94 8.67
C GLN A 106 -1.89 15.27 7.30
N CYS A 107 -3.09 15.20 6.72
CA CYS A 107 -3.34 14.50 5.46
C CYS A 107 -3.86 15.43 4.36
N GLN A 108 -3.32 15.30 3.15
CA GLN A 108 -3.97 15.80 1.94
C GLN A 108 -4.70 14.66 1.24
N VAL A 109 -6.01 14.80 1.09
CA VAL A 109 -6.89 13.76 0.53
C VAL A 109 -7.34 14.15 -0.87
N PHE A 110 -7.27 13.19 -1.80
CA PHE A 110 -7.63 13.36 -3.20
C PHE A 110 -8.65 12.31 -3.60
N SER A 111 -9.77 12.73 -4.20
CA SER A 111 -10.74 11.78 -4.76
C SER A 111 -10.15 11.04 -5.95
N LEU A 112 -10.32 9.73 -5.94
CA LEU A 112 -10.00 8.82 -7.03
C LEU A 112 -11.23 8.42 -7.85
N GLN A 113 -12.40 9.01 -7.63
CA GLN A 113 -13.48 8.88 -8.61
C GLN A 113 -13.13 9.64 -9.89
N LYS A 114 -13.50 9.08 -11.05
CA LYS A 114 -13.73 9.90 -12.23
C LYS A 114 -15.08 10.57 -12.00
N TYR A 115 -15.18 11.88 -12.23
CA TYR A 115 -16.47 12.46 -12.57
C TYR A 115 -16.98 11.65 -13.77
N LEU A 116 -17.97 10.78 -13.56
CA LEU A 116 -18.89 10.41 -14.63
C LEU A 116 -19.58 11.73 -14.96
N ILE A 117 -19.08 12.41 -15.98
CA ILE A 117 -19.88 13.40 -16.67
C ILE A 117 -20.92 12.54 -17.40
N GLU A 118 -22.13 12.51 -16.85
CA GLU A 118 -23.33 12.04 -17.55
C GLU A 118 -23.56 12.85 -18.84
#